data_AF-A0A5R9P080-F1
#
_entry.id   AF-A0A5R9P080-F1
#
_cell.length_a   1.000
_cell.length_b   1.000
_cell.length_c   1.000
_cell.angle_alpha   90.00
_cell.angle_beta   90.00
_cell.angle_gamma   90.00
#
_symmetry.space_group_name_H-M   'P 1'
#
loop_
_entity.id
_entity.type
_entity.pdbx_description
1 polymer ?
#
loop_
_entity_poly.entity_id
_entity_poly.type
_entity_poly.pdbx_seq_one_letter_code
_entity_poly.pdbx_strand_id
1 'polypeptide(L)'
;MSPDELEMEVFQRIDAAIRDGVAPLGLLFHGTGEPINGQLKPGGYDNVLWTSDSPVIAQSYIPNSGITMYMHRPSSYRMTERVRPQEHSGWNELAKQISGQECFDITFQHGEVSSWRIPSDWPTYGDCWAFLTSKNGLGYPDEETIEVSQAGSDEGWKFMAASYQLPGHLFITLGEPKNFSDLRTSDEPDLTSVDYHQTKAFESAWNERKFGVMINDFAQMKRWGNVGHRSYGFSPETAAVTQWIAIPATHYEPTDWDGFSKLTPELKAWHAEMQEKYAVPGLTR
;
A
#
# COMPACT_ATOMS: atom_id res chain seq x y z
N MET A 1 -11.25 -16.96 21.30
CA MET A 1 -10.91 -15.68 21.95
C MET A 1 -11.96 -14.66 21.53
N SER A 2 -12.43 -13.83 22.45
CA SER A 2 -13.30 -12.70 22.12
C SER A 2 -12.49 -11.60 21.42
N PRO A 3 -13.12 -10.65 20.69
CA PRO A 3 -12.41 -9.52 20.10
C PRO A 3 -11.61 -8.70 21.13
N ASP A 4 -12.17 -8.46 22.31
CA ASP A 4 -11.50 -7.70 23.38
C ASP A 4 -10.30 -8.46 23.97
N GLU A 5 -10.40 -9.79 24.08
CA GLU A 5 -9.28 -10.63 24.53
C GLU A 5 -8.13 -10.60 23.52
N LEU A 6 -8.44 -10.63 22.22
CA LEU A 6 -7.42 -10.54 21.16
C LEU A 6 -6.75 -9.18 21.18
N GLU A 7 -7.54 -8.11 21.29
CA GLU A 7 -7.04 -6.74 21.37
C GLU A 7 -6.09 -6.55 22.55
N MET A 8 -6.49 -7.03 23.73
CA MET A 8 -5.65 -6.98 24.93
C MET A 8 -4.35 -7.77 24.76
N GLU A 9 -4.40 -9.00 24.23
CA GLU A 9 -3.20 -9.83 24.02
C GLU A 9 -2.22 -9.19 23.03
N VAL A 10 -2.73 -8.67 21.90
CA VAL A 10 -1.91 -7.96 20.92
C VAL A 10 -1.30 -6.70 21.52
N PHE A 11 -2.11 -5.93 22.26
CA PHE A 11 -1.64 -4.75 22.97
C PHE A 11 -0.49 -5.07 23.94
N GLN A 12 -0.63 -6.11 24.77
CA GLN A 12 0.40 -6.52 25.72
C GLN A 12 1.71 -6.93 25.04
N ARG A 13 1.64 -7.61 23.90
CA ARG A 13 2.84 -8.01 23.13
C ARG A 13 3.56 -6.82 22.52
N ILE A 14 2.81 -5.87 21.97
CA ILE A 14 3.36 -4.62 21.43
C ILE A 14 3.98 -3.79 22.56
N ASP A 15 3.30 -3.70 23.69
CA ASP A 15 3.76 -2.96 24.86
C ASP A 15 5.08 -3.53 25.42
N ALA A 16 5.18 -4.86 25.54
CA ALA A 16 6.43 -5.52 25.91
C ALA A 16 7.55 -5.22 24.90
N ALA A 17 7.24 -5.26 23.61
CA ALA A 17 8.22 -4.99 22.54
C ALA A 17 8.75 -3.55 22.58
N ILE A 18 7.89 -2.57 22.87
CA ILE A 18 8.27 -1.17 23.05
C ILE A 18 9.24 -1.03 24.23
N ARG A 19 8.89 -1.60 25.38
CA ARG A 19 9.72 -1.56 26.58
C ARG A 19 11.10 -2.17 26.35
N ASP A 20 11.15 -3.27 25.61
CA ASP A 20 12.37 -4.04 25.39
C ASP A 20 13.15 -3.51 24.17
N GLY A 21 12.59 -2.55 23.41
CA GLY A 21 13.23 -1.94 22.25
C GLY A 21 13.39 -2.89 21.05
N VAL A 22 12.46 -3.84 20.89
CA VAL A 22 12.52 -4.91 19.89
C VAL A 22 11.23 -4.98 19.06
N ALA A 23 11.21 -5.80 18.01
CA ALA A 23 10.00 -6.12 17.27
C ALA A 23 9.06 -7.03 18.08
N PRO A 24 7.73 -6.88 17.94
CA PRO A 24 6.76 -7.64 18.73
C PRO A 24 6.71 -9.11 18.29
N LEU A 25 7.27 -9.98 19.13
CA LEU A 25 7.36 -11.41 18.86
C LEU A 25 6.00 -12.10 18.90
N GLY A 26 5.80 -13.06 18.00
CA GLY A 26 4.58 -13.87 17.92
C GLY A 26 3.36 -13.11 17.42
N LEU A 27 3.57 -11.97 16.76
CA LEU A 27 2.56 -11.27 15.97
C LEU A 27 2.86 -11.42 14.48
N LEU A 28 1.80 -11.42 13.68
CA LEU A 28 1.87 -11.37 12.23
C LEU A 28 1.03 -10.21 11.72
N PHE A 29 1.52 -9.60 10.65
CA PHE A 29 1.03 -8.35 10.10
C PHE A 29 0.72 -8.51 8.61
N HIS A 30 -0.42 -7.98 8.17
CA HIS A 30 -0.80 -7.91 6.76
C HIS A 30 -1.17 -6.46 6.42
N GLY A 31 -0.44 -5.83 5.51
CA GLY A 31 -0.76 -4.50 5.02
C GLY A 31 -1.43 -4.57 3.65
N THR A 32 -2.51 -3.82 3.46
CA THR A 32 -3.17 -3.71 2.16
C THR A 32 -3.85 -2.35 1.99
N GLY A 33 -3.82 -1.83 0.76
CA GLY A 33 -4.61 -0.67 0.34
C GLY A 33 -6.02 -1.04 -0.12
N GLU A 34 -6.36 -2.33 -0.15
CA GLU A 34 -7.69 -2.78 -0.59
C GLU A 34 -8.76 -2.47 0.47
N PRO A 35 -9.95 -2.02 0.05
CA PRO A 35 -11.08 -1.81 0.95
C PRO A 35 -11.73 -3.15 1.32
N ILE A 36 -11.11 -3.89 2.24
CA ILE A 36 -11.62 -5.18 2.69
C ILE A 36 -12.66 -4.98 3.78
N ASN A 37 -13.90 -5.37 3.48
CA ASN A 37 -14.96 -5.49 4.48
C ASN A 37 -15.15 -6.96 4.88
N GLY A 38 -14.96 -7.27 6.16
CA GLY A 38 -15.11 -8.62 6.69
C GLY A 38 -13.80 -9.40 6.77
N GLN A 39 -13.85 -10.71 6.54
CA GLN A 39 -12.68 -11.58 6.67
C GLN A 39 -11.67 -11.37 5.55
N LEU A 40 -10.38 -11.40 5.90
CA LEU A 40 -9.30 -11.46 4.92
C LEU A 40 -9.40 -12.74 4.11
N LYS A 41 -9.10 -12.61 2.82
CA LYS A 41 -9.10 -13.73 1.87
C LYS A 41 -7.72 -13.88 1.25
N PRO A 42 -7.32 -15.11 0.89
CA PRO A 42 -6.10 -15.33 0.12
C PRO A 42 -6.10 -14.59 -1.21
N GLY A 43 -4.89 -14.31 -1.73
CA GLY A 43 -4.69 -13.71 -3.03
C GLY A 43 -5.13 -14.63 -4.18
N GLY A 44 -5.50 -14.04 -5.32
CA GLY A 44 -6.03 -14.81 -6.45
C GLY A 44 -4.98 -15.62 -7.23
N TYR A 45 -3.68 -15.29 -7.09
CA TYR A 45 -2.61 -15.92 -7.89
C TYR A 45 -2.11 -17.24 -7.29
N ASP A 46 -1.80 -17.25 -6.00
CA ASP A 46 -1.22 -18.39 -5.27
C ASP A 46 -2.17 -19.00 -4.23
N ASN A 47 -3.34 -18.38 -4.02
CA ASN A 47 -4.33 -18.79 -3.02
C ASN A 47 -3.74 -18.80 -1.60
N VAL A 48 -2.83 -17.87 -1.30
CA VAL A 48 -2.23 -17.67 0.02
C VAL A 48 -2.53 -16.27 0.55
N LEU A 49 -2.82 -16.14 1.85
CA LEU A 49 -2.84 -14.84 2.53
C LEU A 49 -1.48 -14.63 3.20
N TRP A 50 -0.66 -13.75 2.63
CA TRP A 50 0.69 -13.46 3.12
C TRP A 50 0.69 -12.46 4.26
N THR A 51 1.53 -12.73 5.26
CA THR A 51 1.79 -11.87 6.41
C THR A 51 3.29 -11.78 6.68
N SER A 52 3.72 -10.77 7.42
CA SER A 52 5.09 -10.60 7.89
C SER A 52 5.13 -10.55 9.41
N ASP A 53 6.25 -10.95 10.01
CA ASP A 53 6.55 -10.72 11.43
C ASP A 53 7.04 -9.29 11.71
N SER A 54 7.14 -8.44 10.68
CA SER A 54 7.49 -7.02 10.82
C SER A 54 6.34 -6.12 10.35
N PRO A 55 5.87 -5.19 11.19
CA PRO A 55 4.85 -4.22 10.79
C PRO A 55 5.38 -3.26 9.71
N VAL A 56 6.68 -2.98 9.71
CA VAL A 56 7.34 -2.14 8.70
C VAL A 56 7.28 -2.80 7.33
N ILE A 57 7.65 -4.08 7.26
CA ILE A 57 7.55 -4.86 6.02
C ILE A 57 6.09 -4.92 5.56
N ALA A 58 5.15 -5.26 6.45
CA ALA A 58 3.74 -5.36 6.10
C ALA A 58 3.18 -4.03 5.54
N GLN A 59 3.48 -2.88 6.15
CA GLN A 59 3.03 -1.58 5.64
C GLN A 59 3.70 -1.19 4.32
N SER A 60 4.90 -1.69 4.01
CA SER A 60 5.51 -1.42 2.70
C SER A 60 4.73 -2.01 1.52
N TYR A 61 3.93 -3.06 1.76
CA TYR A 61 3.04 -3.65 0.76
C TYR A 61 1.77 -2.81 0.51
N ILE A 62 1.47 -1.83 1.37
CA ILE A 62 0.44 -0.83 1.05
C ILE A 62 0.99 0.05 -0.08
N PRO A 63 0.34 0.16 -1.24
CA PRO A 63 0.83 1.04 -2.30
C PRO A 63 0.89 2.50 -1.84
N ASN A 64 1.86 3.27 -2.32
CA ASN A 64 1.89 4.73 -2.05
C ASN A 64 0.69 5.46 -2.68
N SER A 65 0.20 4.98 -3.82
CA SER A 65 -0.95 5.51 -4.55
C SER A 65 -1.70 4.39 -5.27
N GLY A 66 -2.94 4.65 -5.67
CA GLY A 66 -3.73 3.67 -6.42
C GLY A 66 -3.13 3.38 -7.80
N ILE A 67 -2.65 4.43 -8.47
CA ILE A 67 -1.75 4.31 -9.63
C ILE A 67 -0.76 5.47 -9.62
N THR A 68 0.37 5.24 -10.27
CA THR A 68 1.41 6.22 -10.46
C THR A 68 1.56 6.50 -11.95
N MET A 69 1.66 7.78 -12.31
CA MET A 69 1.91 8.21 -13.69
C MET A 69 3.13 9.12 -13.76
N TYR A 70 3.94 8.96 -14.80
CA TYR A 70 5.01 9.90 -15.12
C TYR A 70 4.47 11.00 -16.03
N MET A 71 4.63 12.26 -15.62
CA MET A 71 4.28 13.42 -16.42
C MET A 71 5.53 14.23 -16.76
N HIS A 72 5.72 14.51 -18.05
CA HIS A 72 6.81 15.35 -18.54
C HIS A 72 6.40 16.80 -18.66
N ARG A 73 7.27 17.72 -18.25
CA ARG A 73 7.06 19.15 -18.42
C ARG A 73 6.72 19.45 -19.89
N PRO A 74 5.61 20.18 -20.17
CA PRO A 74 5.30 20.58 -21.53
C PRO A 74 6.41 21.48 -22.09
N SER A 75 6.80 21.26 -23.34
CA SER A 75 7.73 22.15 -24.03
C SER A 75 7.23 23.60 -23.98
N SER A 76 8.14 24.57 -23.88
CA SER A 76 7.80 25.98 -23.69
C SER A 76 6.76 26.53 -24.68
N TYR A 77 6.82 26.12 -25.94
CA TYR A 77 5.87 26.53 -26.97
C TYR A 77 4.45 26.00 -26.78
N ARG A 78 4.27 24.91 -26.01
CA ARG A 78 2.95 24.32 -25.70
C ARG A 78 2.31 24.89 -24.46
N MET A 79 3.06 25.60 -23.62
CA MET A 79 2.58 26.09 -22.33
C MET A 79 1.32 26.96 -22.46
N THR A 80 1.20 27.73 -23.55
CA THR A 80 0.02 28.58 -23.82
C THR A 80 -1.07 27.88 -24.63
N GLU A 81 -0.84 26.65 -25.09
CA GLU A 81 -1.84 25.88 -25.82
C GLU A 81 -2.86 25.28 -24.84
N ARG A 82 -4.15 25.36 -25.19
CA ARG A 82 -5.20 24.59 -24.50
C ARG A 82 -4.90 23.09 -24.62
N VAL A 83 -5.10 22.36 -23.53
CA VAL A 83 -4.89 20.91 -23.53
C VAL A 83 -5.81 20.26 -24.57
N ARG A 84 -5.22 19.48 -25.48
CA ARG A 84 -6.00 18.79 -26.52
C ARG A 84 -6.74 17.59 -25.92
N PRO A 85 -7.99 17.34 -26.34
CA PRO A 85 -8.64 16.07 -26.04
C PRO A 85 -7.83 14.94 -26.63
N GLN A 86 -7.51 13.98 -25.79
CA GLN A 86 -6.95 12.72 -26.22
C GLN A 86 -7.39 11.67 -25.22
N GLU A 87 -7.89 10.55 -25.75
CA GLU A 87 -8.24 9.40 -24.94
C GLU A 87 -7.01 8.88 -24.20
N HIS A 88 -7.18 8.52 -22.92
CA HIS A 88 -6.11 8.05 -22.04
C HIS A 88 -4.93 9.04 -21.86
N SER A 89 -5.12 10.33 -22.13
CA SER A 89 -4.10 11.36 -21.88
C SER A 89 -4.20 11.90 -20.47
N GLY A 90 -3.15 11.71 -19.65
CA GLY A 90 -3.07 12.28 -18.31
C GLY A 90 -3.25 13.81 -18.28
N TRP A 91 -2.76 14.52 -19.31
CA TRP A 91 -2.98 15.98 -19.41
C TRP A 91 -4.45 16.33 -19.55
N ASN A 92 -5.19 15.53 -20.33
CA ASN A 92 -6.61 15.74 -20.56
C ASN A 92 -7.41 15.48 -19.27
N GLU A 93 -7.12 14.38 -18.58
CA GLU A 93 -7.75 14.05 -17.29
C GLU A 93 -7.46 15.10 -16.22
N LEU A 94 -6.24 15.66 -16.19
CA LEU A 94 -5.90 16.75 -15.28
C LEU A 94 -6.67 18.03 -15.61
N ALA A 95 -6.83 18.36 -16.89
CA ALA A 95 -7.58 19.54 -17.31
C ALA A 95 -9.08 19.42 -16.95
N LYS A 96 -9.67 18.22 -17.08
CA LYS A 96 -11.02 17.92 -16.58
C LYS A 96 -11.12 18.13 -15.08
N GLN A 97 -10.17 17.61 -14.30
CA GLN A 97 -10.13 17.77 -12.86
C GLN A 97 -10.03 19.24 -12.43
N ILE A 98 -9.21 20.05 -13.11
CA ILE A 98 -9.03 21.47 -12.80
C ILE A 98 -10.29 22.27 -13.15
N SER A 99 -10.88 22.01 -14.32
CA SER A 99 -12.02 22.76 -14.82
C SER A 99 -13.36 22.33 -14.22
N GLY A 100 -13.45 21.09 -13.72
CA GLY A 100 -14.72 20.45 -13.35
C GLY A 100 -15.63 20.18 -14.55
N GLN A 101 -15.08 20.21 -15.78
CA GLN A 101 -15.84 20.08 -17.02
C GLN A 101 -15.46 18.78 -17.75
N GLU A 102 -16.46 18.01 -18.13
CA GLU A 102 -16.37 17.01 -19.19
C GLU A 102 -16.74 17.73 -20.49
N CYS A 103 -15.79 18.04 -21.37
CA CYS A 103 -16.18 18.73 -22.61
C CYS A 103 -15.27 18.42 -23.78
N PHE A 104 -15.75 17.58 -24.71
CA PHE A 104 -15.33 17.63 -26.10
C PHE A 104 -16.47 17.17 -27.01
N ASP A 105 -16.89 18.04 -27.93
CA ASP A 105 -17.65 17.61 -29.10
C ASP A 105 -16.67 17.00 -30.09
N ILE A 106 -16.38 15.70 -29.95
CA ILE A 106 -15.40 14.99 -30.77
C ILE A 106 -16.10 14.43 -32.00
N THR A 107 -15.74 14.95 -33.17
CA THR A 107 -16.08 14.29 -34.43
C THR A 107 -15.00 13.28 -34.77
N PHE A 108 -15.40 12.09 -35.19
CA PHE A 108 -14.50 11.06 -35.74
C PHE A 108 -14.69 10.94 -37.25
N GLN A 109 -13.60 10.75 -38.00
CA GLN A 109 -13.62 10.34 -39.40
C GLN A 109 -12.68 9.15 -39.58
N HIS A 110 -13.17 8.07 -40.18
CA HIS A 110 -12.41 6.83 -40.42
C HIS A 110 -11.77 6.21 -39.16
N GLY A 111 -12.39 6.41 -37.98
CA GLY A 111 -11.87 5.91 -36.70
C GLY A 111 -10.85 6.83 -36.03
N GLU A 112 -10.49 7.95 -36.66
CA GLU A 112 -9.60 8.96 -36.09
C GLU A 112 -10.38 10.21 -35.66
N VAL A 113 -9.90 10.91 -34.65
CA VAL A 113 -10.46 12.21 -34.23
C VAL A 113 -10.24 13.23 -35.35
N SER A 114 -11.33 13.76 -35.91
CA SER A 114 -11.31 14.69 -37.04
C SER A 114 -11.55 16.15 -36.65
N SER A 115 -12.29 16.42 -35.57
CA SER A 115 -12.41 17.76 -35.00
C SER A 115 -12.87 17.72 -33.55
N TRP A 116 -12.56 18.77 -32.79
CA TRP A 116 -13.06 18.97 -31.43
C TRP A 116 -13.28 20.44 -31.13
N ARG A 117 -14.25 20.74 -30.27
CA ARG A 117 -14.45 22.09 -29.72
C ARG A 117 -13.98 22.13 -28.27
N ILE A 118 -13.06 23.05 -27.99
CA ILE A 118 -12.58 23.32 -26.62
C ILE A 118 -13.27 24.60 -26.09
N PRO A 119 -13.80 24.59 -24.86
CA PRO A 119 -14.27 25.80 -24.19
C PRO A 119 -13.19 26.89 -24.09
N SER A 120 -13.59 28.16 -24.07
CA SER A 120 -12.65 29.28 -24.00
C SER A 120 -11.88 29.34 -22.67
N ASP A 121 -12.48 28.84 -21.61
CA ASP A 121 -11.95 28.74 -20.24
C ASP A 121 -11.26 27.40 -19.96
N TRP A 122 -11.13 26.52 -20.96
CA TRP A 122 -10.43 25.26 -20.79
C TRP A 122 -8.94 25.45 -20.47
N PRO A 123 -8.37 24.68 -19.53
CA PRO A 123 -6.99 24.82 -19.11
C PRO A 123 -5.96 24.68 -20.24
N THR A 124 -4.91 25.47 -20.15
CA THR A 124 -3.69 25.30 -20.94
C THR A 124 -2.75 24.27 -20.31
N TYR A 125 -1.78 23.79 -21.08
CA TYR A 125 -0.70 22.98 -20.51
C TYR A 125 0.06 23.71 -19.40
N GLY A 126 0.20 25.04 -19.50
CA GLY A 126 0.81 25.88 -18.47
C GLY A 126 -0.03 25.95 -17.19
N ASP A 127 -1.35 26.08 -17.32
CA ASP A 127 -2.27 26.06 -16.17
C ASP A 127 -2.19 24.70 -15.45
N CYS A 128 -2.21 23.60 -16.22
CA CYS A 128 -2.07 22.24 -15.69
C CYS A 128 -0.72 22.03 -14.99
N TRP A 129 0.38 22.46 -15.60
CA TRP A 129 1.71 22.36 -15.00
C TRP A 129 1.83 23.17 -13.71
N ALA A 130 1.31 24.40 -13.70
CA ALA A 130 1.26 25.25 -12.53
C ALA A 130 0.39 24.65 -11.43
N PHE A 131 -0.72 24.01 -11.77
CA PHE A 131 -1.54 23.29 -10.81
C PHE A 131 -0.81 22.08 -10.20
N LEU A 132 -0.09 21.29 -10.99
CA LEU A 132 0.71 20.17 -10.46
C LEU A 132 1.78 20.65 -9.46
N THR A 133 2.51 21.70 -9.83
CA THR A 133 3.75 22.08 -9.13
C THR A 133 3.57 23.13 -8.04
N SER A 134 2.48 23.91 -8.07
CA SER A 134 2.25 24.95 -7.07
C SER A 134 1.80 24.36 -5.73
N LYS A 135 2.20 25.02 -4.63
CA LYS A 135 1.77 24.67 -3.27
C LYS A 135 0.26 24.79 -3.04
N ASN A 136 -0.42 25.62 -3.82
CA ASN A 136 -1.87 25.81 -3.76
C ASN A 136 -2.63 24.86 -4.73
N GLY A 137 -1.90 24.09 -5.54
CA GLY A 137 -2.43 23.02 -6.37
C GLY A 137 -2.10 21.66 -5.74
N LEU A 138 -1.25 20.86 -6.39
CA LEU A 138 -0.87 19.53 -5.90
C LEU A 138 0.52 19.47 -5.24
N GLY A 139 1.36 20.49 -5.40
CA GLY A 139 2.63 20.62 -4.68
C GLY A 139 3.76 19.68 -5.10
N TYR A 140 3.72 19.13 -6.32
CA TYR A 140 4.83 18.36 -6.89
C TYR A 140 6.05 19.25 -7.16
N PRO A 141 7.27 18.69 -7.20
CA PRO A 141 8.47 19.48 -7.55
C PRO A 141 8.38 20.00 -9.00
N ASP A 142 8.92 21.20 -9.26
CA ASP A 142 9.01 21.74 -10.63
C ASP A 142 10.22 21.16 -11.37
N GLU A 143 10.08 19.92 -11.84
CA GLU A 143 11.12 19.14 -12.52
C GLU A 143 10.70 18.71 -13.93
N GLU A 144 11.65 18.30 -14.77
CA GLU A 144 11.35 17.91 -16.16
C GLU A 144 10.42 16.69 -16.26
N THR A 145 10.51 15.78 -15.30
CA THR A 145 9.62 14.62 -15.19
C THR A 145 9.23 14.46 -13.73
N ILE A 146 7.93 14.34 -13.49
CA ILE A 146 7.39 14.10 -12.15
C ILE A 146 6.58 12.82 -12.11
N GLU A 147 6.73 12.09 -11.02
CA GLU A 147 5.93 10.92 -10.67
C GLU A 147 4.71 11.41 -9.88
N VAL A 148 3.52 11.35 -10.49
CA VAL A 148 2.28 11.83 -9.86
C VAL A 148 1.40 10.66 -9.40
N SER A 149 0.84 10.83 -8.21
CA SER A 149 -0.07 9.89 -7.59
C SER A 149 -1.51 10.14 -8.03
N GLN A 150 -2.22 9.05 -8.29
CA GLN A 150 -3.66 9.07 -8.50
C GLN A 150 -4.37 8.09 -7.56
N ALA A 151 -5.63 8.41 -7.27
CA ALA A 151 -6.55 7.55 -6.53
C ALA A 151 -7.76 7.23 -7.43
N GLY A 152 -8.20 5.97 -7.41
CA GLY A 152 -9.40 5.55 -8.13
C GLY A 152 -10.66 5.78 -7.28
N SER A 153 -11.74 6.18 -7.93
CA SER A 153 -13.10 6.20 -7.38
C SER A 153 -14.10 5.72 -8.44
N ASP A 154 -15.38 5.61 -8.06
CA ASP A 154 -16.47 5.33 -9.00
C ASP A 154 -16.60 6.40 -10.11
N GLU A 155 -16.07 7.61 -9.87
CA GLU A 155 -16.04 8.73 -10.82
C GLU A 155 -14.80 8.71 -11.74
N GLY A 156 -13.88 7.75 -11.54
CA GLY A 156 -12.65 7.60 -12.30
C GLY A 156 -11.39 7.88 -11.49
N TRP A 157 -10.27 8.10 -12.19
CA TRP A 157 -8.98 8.37 -11.57
C TRP A 157 -8.79 9.85 -11.32
N LYS A 158 -8.38 10.21 -10.11
CA LYS A 158 -8.13 11.59 -9.70
C LYS A 158 -6.67 11.78 -9.34
N PHE A 159 -6.07 12.88 -9.81
CA PHE A 159 -4.75 13.32 -9.39
C PHE A 159 -4.78 13.80 -7.95
N MET A 160 -3.83 13.29 -7.17
CA MET A 160 -3.72 13.57 -5.75
C MET A 160 -2.51 14.48 -5.48
N ALA A 161 -2.52 15.15 -4.33
CA ALA A 161 -1.40 15.98 -3.90
C ALA A 161 -0.11 15.16 -3.75
N ALA A 162 1.05 15.81 -3.85
CA ALA A 162 2.36 15.16 -3.72
C ALA A 162 2.59 14.52 -2.34
N SER A 163 1.86 14.97 -1.33
CA SER A 163 1.87 14.39 0.03
C SER A 163 0.83 13.28 0.22
N TYR A 164 0.08 12.92 -0.81
CA TYR A 164 -0.92 11.88 -0.72
C TYR A 164 -0.27 10.53 -0.47
N GLN A 165 -0.90 9.76 0.41
CA GLN A 165 -0.65 8.33 0.57
C GLN A 165 -1.98 7.60 0.47
N LEU A 166 -2.00 6.46 -0.22
CA LEU A 166 -3.18 5.63 -0.31
C LEU A 166 -3.58 5.17 1.11
N PRO A 167 -4.81 5.47 1.55
CA PRO A 167 -5.33 4.91 2.79
C PRO A 167 -5.44 3.39 2.66
N GLY A 168 -4.99 2.68 3.70
CA GLY A 168 -5.08 1.25 3.79
C GLY A 168 -5.31 0.79 5.22
N HIS A 169 -5.07 -0.49 5.44
CA HIS A 169 -5.17 -1.10 6.75
C HIS A 169 -3.95 -1.95 7.03
N LEU A 170 -3.53 -1.94 8.30
CA LEU A 170 -2.64 -2.93 8.86
C LEU A 170 -3.46 -3.89 9.71
N PHE A 171 -3.54 -5.14 9.26
CA PHE A 171 -4.17 -6.21 10.00
C PHE A 171 -3.13 -6.91 10.87
N ILE A 172 -3.51 -7.22 12.11
CA ILE A 172 -2.64 -7.79 13.13
C ILE A 172 -3.31 -9.03 13.69
N THR A 173 -2.55 -10.12 13.81
CA THR A 173 -3.01 -11.35 14.44
C THR A 173 -1.95 -11.98 15.32
N LEU A 174 -2.37 -12.92 16.16
CA LEU A 174 -1.47 -13.79 16.90
C LEU A 174 -0.89 -14.81 15.93
N GLY A 175 0.42 -14.78 15.77
CA GLY A 175 1.14 -15.66 14.86
C GLY A 175 2.04 -16.60 15.63
N GLU A 176 1.48 -17.63 16.27
CA GLU A 176 2.30 -18.67 16.87
C GLU A 176 3.01 -19.47 15.77
N PRO A 177 4.33 -19.30 15.55
CA PRO A 177 5.00 -19.83 14.35
C PRO A 177 5.15 -21.36 14.37
N LYS A 178 4.91 -21.99 15.52
CA LYS A 178 5.18 -23.41 15.77
C LYS A 178 4.34 -24.37 14.92
N ASN A 179 3.29 -23.88 14.26
CA ASN A 179 2.40 -24.69 13.41
C ASN A 179 2.56 -24.42 11.91
N PHE A 180 3.61 -23.71 11.51
CA PHE A 180 3.92 -23.46 10.10
C PHE A 180 4.85 -24.54 9.53
N SER A 181 4.65 -24.87 8.26
CA SER A 181 5.64 -25.62 7.48
C SER A 181 6.74 -24.65 7.04
N ASP A 182 7.98 -24.87 7.49
CA ASP A 182 9.13 -24.11 7.00
C ASP A 182 9.53 -24.63 5.62
N LEU A 183 9.30 -23.81 4.59
CA LEU A 183 9.59 -24.13 3.19
C LEU A 183 10.76 -23.32 2.64
N ARG A 184 11.45 -22.58 3.51
CA ARG A 184 12.61 -21.78 3.12
C ARG A 184 13.71 -22.68 2.59
N THR A 185 14.21 -22.35 1.41
CA THR A 185 15.28 -23.12 0.76
C THR A 185 16.67 -22.70 1.22
N SER A 186 16.80 -21.52 1.83
CA SER A 186 18.05 -21.02 2.39
C SER A 186 17.79 -20.04 3.56
N ASP A 187 18.84 -19.61 4.25
CA ASP A 187 18.74 -18.55 5.27
C ASP A 187 18.63 -17.15 4.65
N GLU A 188 18.96 -17.01 3.37
CA GLU A 188 18.85 -15.77 2.61
C GLU A 188 17.67 -15.85 1.60
N PRO A 189 16.95 -14.74 1.39
CA PRO A 189 16.00 -14.67 0.30
C PRO A 189 16.75 -14.72 -1.05
N ASP A 190 16.33 -15.61 -1.95
CA ASP A 190 16.96 -15.80 -3.27
C ASP A 190 16.15 -15.07 -4.36
N LEU A 191 16.82 -14.21 -5.13
CA LEU A 191 16.23 -13.48 -6.26
C LEU A 191 15.98 -14.37 -7.47
N THR A 192 16.67 -15.52 -7.56
CA THR A 192 16.69 -16.39 -8.74
C THR A 192 15.81 -17.63 -8.58
N SER A 193 15.64 -18.11 -7.34
CA SER A 193 14.76 -19.23 -6.97
C SER A 193 13.82 -18.81 -5.84
N VAL A 194 12.85 -17.98 -6.19
CA VAL A 194 11.91 -17.42 -5.22
C VAL A 194 11.01 -18.50 -4.60
N ASP A 195 10.94 -18.51 -3.27
CA ASP A 195 10.21 -19.54 -2.52
C ASP A 195 8.69 -19.47 -2.75
N TYR A 196 8.14 -18.31 -3.13
CA TYR A 196 6.71 -18.16 -3.42
C TYR A 196 6.23 -18.94 -4.66
N HIS A 197 7.15 -19.45 -5.50
CA HIS A 197 6.81 -20.36 -6.60
C HIS A 197 6.62 -21.82 -6.18
N GLN A 198 6.85 -22.17 -4.91
CA GLN A 198 6.73 -23.54 -4.40
C GLN A 198 5.27 -23.98 -4.17
N THR A 199 4.35 -23.70 -5.10
CA THR A 199 2.91 -23.93 -4.95
C THR A 199 2.54 -25.38 -4.60
N LYS A 200 3.26 -26.37 -5.16
CA LYS A 200 3.08 -27.79 -4.79
C LYS A 200 3.44 -28.09 -3.33
N ALA A 201 4.44 -27.41 -2.78
CA ALA A 201 4.81 -27.56 -1.38
C ALA A 201 3.73 -26.93 -0.47
N PHE A 202 3.10 -25.84 -0.92
CA PHE A 202 1.95 -25.24 -0.22
C PHE A 202 0.78 -26.21 -0.18
N GLU A 203 0.41 -26.81 -1.32
CA GLU A 203 -0.63 -27.84 -1.39
C GLU A 203 -0.35 -29.02 -0.45
N SER A 204 0.92 -29.47 -0.38
CA SER A 204 1.33 -30.53 0.56
C SER A 204 1.11 -30.10 2.02
N ALA A 205 1.53 -28.89 2.39
CA ALA A 205 1.32 -28.35 3.74
C ALA A 205 -0.18 -28.26 4.08
N TRP A 206 -1.03 -27.88 3.13
CA TRP A 206 -2.49 -27.81 3.32
C TRP A 206 -3.11 -29.18 3.51
N ASN A 207 -2.69 -30.17 2.73
CA ASN A 207 -3.11 -31.56 2.88
C ASN A 207 -2.69 -32.16 4.23
N GLU A 208 -1.53 -31.74 4.75
CA GLU A 208 -1.07 -32.08 6.10
C GLU A 208 -1.75 -31.26 7.22
N ARG A 209 -2.69 -30.38 6.87
CA ARG A 209 -3.40 -29.49 7.81
C ARG A 209 -2.46 -28.61 8.63
N LYS A 210 -1.35 -28.18 8.02
CA LYS A 210 -0.49 -27.14 8.60
C LYS A 210 -1.28 -25.84 8.72
N PHE A 211 -0.95 -25.04 9.73
CA PHE A 211 -1.59 -23.75 9.92
C PHE A 211 -1.21 -22.78 8.79
N GLY A 212 0.05 -22.82 8.36
CA GLY A 212 0.56 -21.99 7.29
C GLY A 212 1.88 -22.51 6.74
N VAL A 213 2.46 -21.74 5.84
CA VAL A 213 3.83 -21.93 5.33
C VAL A 213 4.69 -20.73 5.67
N MET A 214 5.98 -20.95 5.88
CA MET A 214 6.97 -19.91 6.04
C MET A 214 7.95 -19.97 4.87
N ILE A 215 8.18 -18.83 4.23
CA ILE A 215 9.09 -18.66 3.10
C ILE A 215 9.99 -17.44 3.29
N ASN A 216 11.04 -17.33 2.48
CA ASN A 216 11.75 -16.08 2.31
C ASN A 216 11.14 -15.29 1.15
N ASP A 217 11.02 -13.98 1.31
CA ASP A 217 10.49 -13.07 0.29
C ASP A 217 11.26 -11.74 0.29
N PHE A 218 11.01 -10.92 -0.72
CA PHE A 218 11.54 -9.57 -0.84
C PHE A 218 10.42 -8.53 -0.90
N ALA A 219 10.45 -7.60 0.05
CA ALA A 219 9.70 -6.37 -0.06
C ALA A 219 10.43 -5.42 -1.01
N GLN A 220 9.74 -4.92 -2.04
CA GLN A 220 10.28 -3.93 -2.95
C GLN A 220 9.98 -2.52 -2.44
N MET A 221 11.01 -1.82 -2.00
CA MET A 221 10.91 -0.47 -1.42
C MET A 221 11.64 0.54 -2.29
N LYS A 222 11.07 1.74 -2.43
CA LYS A 222 11.65 2.80 -3.27
C LYS A 222 13.03 3.24 -2.76
N ARG A 223 13.20 3.34 -1.43
CA ARG A 223 14.47 3.75 -0.82
C ARG A 223 15.50 2.62 -0.77
N TRP A 224 15.05 1.39 -0.52
CA TRP A 224 15.94 0.28 -0.12
C TRP A 224 16.15 -0.77 -1.22
N GLY A 225 15.38 -0.71 -2.31
CA GLY A 225 15.34 -1.77 -3.30
C GLY A 225 14.70 -3.03 -2.71
N ASN A 226 15.32 -4.19 -2.93
CA ASN A 226 14.82 -5.46 -2.43
C ASN A 226 15.27 -5.68 -0.98
N VAL A 227 14.32 -5.69 -0.05
CA VAL A 227 14.56 -5.97 1.37
C VAL A 227 14.05 -7.36 1.69
N GLY A 228 15.00 -8.24 2.01
CA GLY A 228 14.69 -9.62 2.39
C GLY A 228 13.93 -9.70 3.71
N HIS A 229 12.90 -10.55 3.77
CA HIS A 229 12.17 -10.83 5.00
C HIS A 229 11.58 -12.24 5.01
N ARG A 230 11.10 -12.66 6.19
CA ARG A 230 10.27 -13.85 6.33
C ARG A 230 8.84 -13.51 6.00
N SER A 231 8.21 -14.36 5.19
CA SER A 231 6.80 -14.28 4.88
C SER A 231 6.07 -15.52 5.39
N TYR A 232 4.90 -15.31 5.96
CA TYR A 232 4.08 -16.31 6.61
C TYR A 232 2.74 -16.36 5.88
N GLY A 233 2.49 -17.46 5.18
CA GLY A 233 1.32 -17.66 4.34
C GLY A 233 0.26 -18.50 5.02
N PHE A 234 -0.99 -18.02 5.04
CA PHE A 234 -2.14 -18.80 5.47
C PHE A 234 -2.84 -19.46 4.30
N SER A 235 -3.29 -20.71 4.51
CA SER A 235 -4.26 -21.34 3.63
C SER A 235 -5.61 -20.62 3.69
N PRO A 236 -6.50 -20.84 2.72
CA PRO A 236 -7.87 -20.30 2.77
C PRO A 236 -8.63 -20.67 4.04
N GLU A 237 -8.50 -21.92 4.50
CA GLU A 237 -9.16 -22.40 5.70
C GLU A 237 -8.63 -21.70 6.95
N THR A 238 -7.31 -21.55 7.06
CA THR A 238 -6.69 -20.83 8.18
C THR A 238 -7.07 -19.35 8.17
N ALA A 239 -7.01 -18.68 7.01
CA ALA A 239 -7.39 -17.28 6.88
C ALA A 239 -8.85 -17.04 7.31
N ALA A 240 -9.77 -17.95 6.96
CA ALA A 240 -11.19 -17.85 7.29
C ALA A 240 -11.52 -18.02 8.78
N VAL A 241 -10.65 -18.66 9.57
CA VAL A 241 -10.87 -18.84 11.03
C VAL A 241 -9.99 -17.93 11.88
N THR A 242 -8.99 -17.28 11.27
CA THR A 242 -8.08 -16.39 11.95
C THR A 242 -8.80 -15.09 12.33
N GLN A 243 -8.57 -14.65 13.58
CA GLN A 243 -9.08 -13.39 14.07
C GLN A 243 -8.04 -12.29 13.85
N TRP A 244 -8.51 -11.08 13.56
CA TRP A 244 -7.67 -9.95 13.18
C TRP A 244 -8.11 -8.71 13.93
N ILE A 245 -7.14 -7.89 14.31
CA ILE A 245 -7.32 -6.48 14.59
C ILE A 245 -6.98 -5.74 13.31
N ALA A 246 -7.78 -4.75 12.93
CA ALA A 246 -7.47 -3.87 11.81
C ALA A 246 -7.26 -2.45 12.34
N ILE A 247 -6.15 -1.84 11.98
CA ILE A 247 -5.89 -0.43 12.25
C ILE A 247 -5.72 0.33 10.93
N PRO A 248 -6.17 1.58 10.83
CA PRO A 248 -5.85 2.43 9.68
C PRO A 248 -4.34 2.55 9.52
N ALA A 249 -3.85 2.43 8.28
CA ALA A 249 -2.43 2.53 7.99
C ALA A 249 -2.17 3.08 6.59
N THR A 250 -0.97 3.62 6.40
CA THR A 250 -0.46 4.03 5.08
C THR A 250 0.86 3.31 4.78
N HIS A 251 1.34 3.46 3.55
CA HIS A 251 2.68 3.00 3.18
C HIS A 251 3.74 3.63 4.10
N TYR A 252 4.65 2.79 4.62
CA TYR A 252 5.75 3.24 5.45
C TYR A 252 7.07 2.59 5.03
N GLU A 253 8.08 3.43 4.80
CA GLU A 253 9.47 3.02 4.61
C GLU A 253 10.34 3.73 5.65
N PRO A 254 11.19 2.99 6.40
CA PRO A 254 12.09 3.61 7.36
C PRO A 254 13.17 4.42 6.65
N THR A 255 13.71 5.43 7.33
CA THR A 255 14.77 6.28 6.77
C THR A 255 16.18 5.73 6.99
N ASP A 256 16.34 4.82 7.96
CA ASP A 256 17.57 4.13 8.34
C ASP A 256 17.34 2.63 8.60
N TRP A 257 18.43 1.86 8.73
CA TRP A 257 18.36 0.42 8.98
C TRP A 257 17.70 0.08 10.33
N ASP A 258 17.93 0.91 11.35
CA ASP A 258 17.34 0.74 12.68
C ASP A 258 15.81 0.90 12.65
N GLY A 259 15.25 1.55 11.63
CA GLY A 259 13.82 1.71 11.47
C GLY A 259 13.09 0.41 11.19
N PHE A 260 13.74 -0.61 10.63
CA PHE A 260 13.12 -1.91 10.34
C PHE A 260 12.79 -2.74 11.59
N SER A 261 13.48 -2.47 12.70
CA SER A 261 13.24 -3.14 13.99
C SER A 261 12.29 -2.38 14.91
N LYS A 262 11.80 -1.21 14.47
CA LYS A 262 10.91 -0.33 15.25
C LYS A 262 9.46 -0.49 14.82
N LEU A 263 8.55 -0.08 15.71
CA LEU A 263 7.14 0.08 15.34
C LEU A 263 6.94 1.25 14.38
N THR A 264 5.95 1.08 13.51
CA THR A 264 5.47 2.10 12.58
C THR A 264 4.68 3.19 13.32
N PRO A 265 4.55 4.39 12.73
CA PRO A 265 3.80 5.50 13.35
C PRO A 265 2.37 5.13 13.74
N GLU A 266 1.64 4.44 12.85
CA GLU A 266 0.24 4.08 13.08
C GLU A 266 0.09 3.02 14.17
N LEU A 267 1.00 2.06 14.24
CA LEU A 267 0.99 1.06 15.30
C LEU A 267 1.32 1.68 16.68
N LYS A 268 2.20 2.69 16.72
CA LYS A 268 2.46 3.47 17.94
C LYS A 268 1.23 4.28 18.36
N ALA A 269 0.54 4.91 17.40
CA ALA A 269 -0.67 5.67 17.69
C ALA A 269 -1.77 4.77 18.26
N TRP A 270 -2.02 3.62 17.63
CA TRP A 270 -2.96 2.63 18.14
C TRP A 270 -2.58 2.13 19.54
N HIS A 271 -1.29 1.84 19.79
CA HIS A 271 -0.82 1.43 21.11
C HIS A 271 -1.10 2.50 22.18
N ALA A 272 -0.86 3.78 21.88
CA ALA A 272 -1.17 4.88 22.80
C ALA A 272 -2.67 4.97 23.11
N GLU A 273 -3.54 4.80 22.11
CA GLU A 273 -4.99 4.73 22.32
C GLU A 273 -5.39 3.55 23.23
N MET A 274 -4.75 2.39 23.06
CA MET A 274 -5.00 1.23 23.91
C MET A 274 -4.50 1.41 25.34
N GLN A 275 -3.37 2.10 25.54
CA GLN A 275 -2.89 2.47 26.87
C GLN A 275 -3.93 3.31 27.63
N GLU A 276 -4.56 4.27 26.94
CA GLU A 276 -5.64 5.08 27.51
C GLU A 276 -6.89 4.24 27.80
N LYS A 277 -7.32 3.42 26.83
CA LYS A 277 -8.50 2.56 26.93
C LYS A 277 -8.43 1.60 28.12
N TYR A 278 -7.28 0.96 28.31
CA TYR A 278 -7.11 -0.05 29.36
C TYR A 278 -6.58 0.51 30.68
N ALA A 279 -6.32 1.82 30.76
CA ALA A 279 -5.93 2.53 31.97
C ALA A 279 -4.80 1.85 32.76
N VAL A 280 -3.83 1.22 32.06
CA VAL A 280 -2.79 0.42 32.72
C VAL A 280 -1.86 1.34 33.52
N PRO A 281 -1.91 1.35 34.86
CA PRO A 281 -1.05 2.20 35.66
C PRO A 281 0.34 1.56 35.69
N GLY A 282 1.37 2.25 35.18
CA GLY A 282 2.76 1.84 35.37
C GLY A 282 3.61 1.65 34.11
N LEU A 283 3.11 2.00 32.92
CA LEU A 283 3.85 1.90 31.66
C LEU A 283 4.57 3.17 31.20
N THR A 284 4.48 4.24 31.99
CA THR A 284 5.35 5.42 31.83
C THR A 284 6.50 5.33 32.81
N ARG A 285 7.67 4.89 32.31
CA ARG A 285 8.99 5.39 32.70
C ARG A 285 10.06 4.97 31.70
#